data_AF-A0A3A6N3P0-F1
#
_entry.id   AF-A0A3A6N3P0-F1
#
_cell.length_a   1.000
_cell.length_b   1.000
_cell.length_c   1.000
_cell.angle_alpha   90.00
_cell.angle_beta   90.00
_cell.angle_gamma   90.00
#
_symmetry.space_group_name_H-M   'P 1'
#
loop_
_entity.id
_entity.type
_entity.pdbx_description
1 polymer ?
#
loop_
_entity_poly.entity_id
_entity_poly.type
_entity_poly.pdbx_seq_one_letter_code
_entity_poly.pdbx_strand_id
1 'polypeptide(L)'
;MHCLVAVEKDSLEVILNNLRKLRPDIVFEACDDVSELFTLSKKRPDILLLSRFLPGEDARKLLKEVPVLFSTTHIVLLVGEMDEEGRTYIRLAREHGLTNYVTGVLPGDRPYTLPIALSQERETGNALEIKTNSETTEPIEATSEPSTSQAIEKLPEPEPPMVRCEPAYIGGGIEDPLEPLFVRDELAEKGLLVITTANKGGVGKTTTATTLAIALANVGIDVIVADLDLEGPNVSGFFGITPQKGIESLASRQQGLKYLTDQLLWETKYKHLRVLPGMVSKTASPDTLFGSTQIVNIINAVRQNAPVVIADTPPGFWAKPWLPQVFMAADIVLAIVDQSAFSKQDSEEYAPYILSMGVDPKKIKIVLNRFSPRLHNAKLLEKAFCSGFKETVPTKELPRIAVTIPNDWDAHGLKGYCGEAVGLDDARNQWHNLAEEIALVAGFRYRNPNAQKPKKSIRRILGLGGALLK
;
A
#
# COMPACT_ATOMS: atom_id res chain seq x y z
N MET A 1 -13.71 -6.69 26.09
CA MET A 1 -13.14 -5.35 25.85
C MET A 1 -14.17 -4.32 26.27
N HIS A 2 -13.77 -3.33 27.07
CA HIS A 2 -14.62 -2.29 27.62
C HIS A 2 -14.43 -0.98 26.86
N CYS A 3 -15.52 -0.45 26.29
CA CYS A 3 -15.50 0.80 25.54
C CYS A 3 -16.35 1.85 26.25
N LEU A 4 -15.72 2.98 26.60
CA LEU A 4 -16.39 4.16 27.11
C LEU A 4 -16.78 5.06 25.93
N VAL A 5 -18.06 5.43 25.84
CA VAL A 5 -18.63 6.27 24.79
C VAL A 5 -19.06 7.60 25.39
N ALA A 6 -18.28 8.64 25.11
CA ALA A 6 -18.49 10.00 25.58
C ALA A 6 -19.05 10.86 24.45
N VAL A 7 -20.37 11.03 24.40
CA VAL A 7 -21.10 11.68 23.32
C VAL A 7 -22.30 12.45 23.86
N GLU A 8 -22.85 13.38 23.09
CA GLU A 8 -24.02 14.16 23.51
C GLU A 8 -25.24 13.25 23.74
N LYS A 9 -26.05 13.62 24.74
CA LYS A 9 -27.24 12.88 25.17
C LYS A 9 -28.19 12.52 24.02
N ASP A 10 -28.40 13.46 23.10
CA ASP A 10 -29.32 13.31 21.96
C ASP A 10 -28.81 12.29 20.93
N SER A 11 -27.49 12.12 20.84
CA SER A 11 -26.84 11.20 19.90
C SER A 11 -26.58 9.82 20.53
N LEU A 12 -26.60 9.72 21.86
CA LEU A 12 -26.10 8.57 22.60
C LEU A 12 -26.78 7.24 22.23
N GLU A 13 -28.11 7.20 22.21
CA GLU A 13 -28.85 5.96 21.90
C GLU A 13 -28.60 5.47 20.47
N VAL A 14 -28.51 6.40 19.51
CA VAL A 14 -28.26 6.09 18.09
C VAL A 14 -26.86 5.50 17.92
N ILE A 15 -25.86 6.12 18.56
CA ILE A 15 -24.47 5.68 18.50
C ILE A 15 -24.30 4.29 19.15
N LEU A 16 -24.85 4.09 20.35
CA LEU A 16 -24.78 2.79 21.04
C LEU A 16 -25.46 1.66 20.25
N ASN A 17 -26.62 1.92 19.63
CA ASN A 17 -27.30 0.92 18.82
C ASN A 17 -26.50 0.53 17.58
N ASN A 18 -25.81 1.47 16.94
CA ASN A 18 -24.94 1.18 15.80
C ASN A 18 -23.67 0.42 16.23
N LEU A 19 -23.06 0.82 17.34
CA LEU A 19 -21.86 0.16 17.88
C LEU A 19 -22.12 -1.28 18.31
N ARG A 20 -23.23 -1.56 19.00
CA ARG A 20 -23.62 -2.92 19.42
C ARG A 20 -23.88 -3.84 18.23
N LYS A 21 -24.41 -3.31 17.13
CA LYS A 21 -24.58 -4.07 15.87
C LYS A 21 -23.24 -4.38 15.20
N LEU A 22 -22.29 -3.44 15.26
CA LEU A 22 -20.97 -3.57 14.63
C LEU A 22 -20.01 -4.46 15.42
N ARG A 23 -20.05 -4.39 16.77
CA ARG A 23 -19.14 -5.08 17.69
C ARG A 23 -19.91 -5.64 18.89
N PRO A 24 -20.63 -6.76 18.73
CA PRO A 24 -21.37 -7.39 19.82
C PRO A 24 -20.45 -7.98 20.91
N ASP A 25 -19.15 -8.08 20.65
CA ASP A 25 -18.09 -8.58 21.52
C ASP A 25 -17.54 -7.53 22.53
N ILE A 26 -17.95 -6.26 22.39
CA ILE A 26 -17.54 -5.15 23.25
C ILE A 26 -18.64 -4.79 24.25
N VAL A 27 -18.25 -4.55 25.51
CA VAL A 27 -19.14 -3.99 26.53
C VAL A 27 -19.05 -2.46 26.48
N PHE A 28 -20.19 -1.79 26.30
CA PHE A 28 -20.26 -0.34 26.18
C PHE A 28 -20.78 0.30 27.47
N GLU A 29 -20.02 1.25 28.01
CA GLU A 29 -20.43 2.20 29.04
C GLU A 29 -20.47 3.60 28.40
N ALA A 30 -21.35 4.48 28.86
CA ALA A 30 -21.54 5.79 28.24
C ALA A 30 -21.61 6.92 29.26
N CYS A 31 -21.19 8.10 28.84
CA CYS A 31 -21.37 9.36 29.57
C CYS A 31 -21.72 10.50 28.59
N ASP A 32 -22.43 11.51 29.08
CA ASP A 32 -22.89 12.64 28.27
C ASP A 32 -22.29 14.00 28.68
N ASP A 33 -21.39 14.03 29.66
CA ASP A 33 -20.67 15.22 30.14
C ASP A 33 -19.20 14.94 30.49
N VAL A 34 -18.34 15.95 30.39
CA VAL A 34 -16.90 15.87 30.71
C VAL A 34 -16.63 15.50 32.18
N SER A 35 -17.46 15.95 33.12
CA SER A 35 -17.28 15.65 34.55
C SER A 35 -17.44 14.16 34.84
N GLU A 36 -18.39 13.52 34.17
CA GLU A 36 -18.61 12.08 34.25
C GLU A 36 -17.51 11.31 33.53
N LEU A 37 -17.05 11.79 32.36
CA LEU A 37 -15.90 11.24 31.64
C LEU A 37 -14.65 11.15 32.54
N PHE A 38 -14.34 12.22 33.27
CA PHE A 38 -13.20 12.24 34.19
C PHE A 38 -13.38 11.30 35.38
N THR A 39 -14.61 11.13 35.87
CA THR A 39 -14.90 10.15 36.93
C THR A 39 -14.70 8.72 36.44
N LEU A 40 -15.17 8.42 35.22
CA LEU A 40 -15.08 7.12 34.58
C LEU A 40 -13.66 6.78 34.07
N SER A 41 -12.78 7.77 33.90
CA SER A 41 -11.36 7.55 33.58
C SER A 41 -10.68 6.60 34.57
N LYS A 42 -11.09 6.63 35.85
CA LYS A 42 -10.57 5.75 36.91
C LYS A 42 -10.84 4.27 36.67
N LYS A 43 -11.87 3.93 35.86
CA LYS A 43 -12.20 2.56 35.50
C LYS A 43 -11.29 1.98 34.40
N ARG A 44 -10.41 2.80 33.82
CA ARG A 44 -9.43 2.41 32.78
C ARG A 44 -10.08 1.62 31.64
N PRO A 45 -10.97 2.25 30.84
CA PRO A 45 -11.55 1.58 29.68
C PRO A 45 -10.46 1.19 28.66
N ASP A 46 -10.69 0.12 27.91
CA ASP A 46 -9.79 -0.32 26.83
C ASP A 46 -9.85 0.66 25.65
N ILE A 47 -11.07 1.16 25.35
CA ILE A 47 -11.33 2.10 24.25
C ILE A 47 -12.13 3.29 24.78
N LEU A 48 -11.78 4.50 24.34
CA LEU A 48 -12.56 5.72 24.52
C LEU A 48 -13.02 6.25 23.17
N LEU A 49 -14.34 6.33 22.96
CA LEU A 49 -14.96 7.05 21.85
C LEU A 49 -15.38 8.44 22.33
N LEU A 50 -14.79 9.51 21.80
CA LEU A 50 -15.00 10.88 22.28
C LEU A 50 -15.55 11.78 21.18
N SER A 51 -16.77 12.31 21.36
CA SER A 51 -17.38 13.28 20.44
C SER A 51 -16.72 14.65 20.55
N ARG A 52 -16.53 15.33 19.41
CA ARG A 52 -16.11 16.74 19.36
C ARG A 52 -17.11 17.69 20.03
N PHE A 53 -18.36 17.25 20.15
CA PHE A 53 -19.48 18.04 20.65
C PHE A 53 -19.85 17.70 22.10
N LEU A 54 -19.05 16.89 22.81
CA LEU A 54 -19.30 16.56 24.21
C LEU A 54 -19.36 17.86 25.05
N PRO A 55 -20.46 18.11 25.78
CA PRO A 55 -20.61 19.31 26.59
C PRO A 55 -19.77 19.23 27.88
N GLY A 56 -19.42 20.39 28.44
CA GLY A 56 -18.86 20.52 29.79
C GLY A 56 -17.49 21.21 29.89
N GLU A 57 -16.69 21.24 28.82
CA GLU A 57 -15.37 21.89 28.81
C GLU A 57 -14.99 22.38 27.39
N ASP A 58 -14.05 23.32 27.29
CA ASP A 58 -13.48 23.73 26.01
C ASP A 58 -12.68 22.59 25.34
N ALA A 59 -12.88 22.40 24.04
CA ALA A 59 -12.25 21.33 23.28
C ALA A 59 -10.71 21.33 23.35
N ARG A 60 -10.05 22.50 23.45
CA ARG A 60 -8.58 22.59 23.56
C ARG A 60 -8.09 22.05 24.88
N LYS A 61 -8.78 22.40 25.97
CA LYS A 61 -8.45 21.87 27.29
C LYS A 61 -8.71 20.38 27.37
N LEU A 62 -9.87 19.93 26.87
CA LEU A 62 -10.23 18.52 26.88
C LEU A 62 -9.23 17.66 26.11
N LEU A 63 -8.84 18.06 24.88
CA LEU A 63 -7.88 17.34 24.06
C LEU A 63 -6.46 17.31 24.66
N LYS A 64 -6.12 18.27 25.52
CA LYS A 64 -4.86 18.29 26.27
C LYS A 64 -4.88 17.30 27.45
N GLU A 65 -6.00 17.17 28.13
CA GLU A 65 -6.13 16.36 29.35
C GLU A 65 -6.43 14.88 29.06
N VAL A 66 -7.19 14.59 28.01
CA VAL A 66 -7.62 13.24 27.64
C VAL A 66 -6.44 12.26 27.46
N PRO A 67 -5.35 12.58 26.73
CA PRO A 67 -4.19 11.67 26.62
C PRO A 67 -3.51 11.36 27.96
N VAL A 68 -3.58 12.28 28.93
CA VAL A 68 -2.99 12.11 30.26
C VAL A 68 -3.87 11.21 31.13
N LEU A 69 -5.18 11.49 31.16
CA LEU A 69 -6.16 10.74 31.96
C LEU A 69 -6.40 9.32 31.41
N PHE A 70 -6.31 9.16 30.09
CA PHE A 70 -6.57 7.91 29.36
C PHE A 70 -5.29 7.36 28.71
N SER A 71 -4.15 7.50 29.39
CA SER A 71 -2.82 7.10 28.88
C SER A 71 -2.68 5.62 28.49
N THR A 72 -3.54 4.75 29.02
CA THR A 72 -3.57 3.31 28.70
C THR A 72 -4.67 2.90 27.74
N THR A 73 -5.55 3.82 27.37
CA THR A 73 -6.75 3.58 26.58
C THR A 73 -6.51 3.90 25.12
N HIS A 74 -7.14 3.14 24.23
CA HIS A 74 -7.19 3.46 22.81
C HIS A 74 -8.24 4.56 22.55
N ILE A 75 -7.79 5.75 22.15
CA ILE A 75 -8.66 6.93 22.03
C ILE A 75 -9.06 7.12 20.56
N VAL A 76 -10.36 7.24 20.32
CA VAL A 76 -10.97 7.46 19.02
C VAL A 76 -11.85 8.70 19.09
N LEU A 77 -11.61 9.70 18.25
CA LEU A 77 -12.39 10.94 18.24
C LEU A 77 -13.49 10.90 17.18
N LEU A 78 -14.73 11.19 17.55
CA LEU A 78 -15.87 11.36 16.64
C LEU A 78 -15.97 12.83 16.25
N VAL A 79 -15.48 13.14 15.05
CA VAL A 79 -15.42 14.50 14.51
C VAL A 79 -16.73 14.88 13.81
N GLY A 80 -17.53 13.92 13.35
CA GLY A 80 -18.72 14.23 12.55
C GLY A 80 -18.35 14.90 11.22
N GLU A 81 -19.22 15.74 10.69
CA GLU A 81 -19.03 16.37 9.37
C GLU A 81 -17.70 17.16 9.24
N MET A 82 -17.08 17.09 8.06
CA MET A 82 -15.78 17.73 7.78
C MET A 82 -15.91 19.21 7.35
N ASP A 83 -16.58 19.97 8.21
CA ASP A 83 -16.67 21.44 8.17
C ASP A 83 -15.38 22.12 8.69
N GLU A 84 -15.38 23.46 8.73
CA GLU A 84 -14.23 24.25 9.18
C GLU A 84 -13.87 23.98 10.65
N GLU A 85 -14.88 23.78 11.49
CA GLU A 85 -14.74 23.43 12.90
C GLU A 85 -14.13 22.03 13.08
N GLY A 86 -14.59 21.04 12.32
CA GLY A 86 -14.05 19.68 12.33
C GLY A 86 -12.59 19.62 11.92
N ARG A 87 -12.18 20.39 10.89
CA ARG A 87 -10.76 20.50 10.49
C ARG A 87 -9.91 21.13 11.58
N THR A 88 -10.43 22.16 12.23
CA THR A 88 -9.76 22.85 13.34
C THR A 88 -9.60 21.93 14.54
N TYR A 89 -10.64 21.15 14.87
CA TYR A 89 -10.63 20.15 15.93
C TYR A 89 -9.60 19.04 15.66
N ILE A 90 -9.54 18.52 14.43
CA ILE A 90 -8.51 17.54 14.04
C ILE A 90 -7.10 18.11 14.19
N ARG A 91 -6.86 19.34 13.72
CA ARG A 91 -5.55 19.99 13.85
C ARG A 91 -5.12 20.10 15.31
N LEU A 92 -6.02 20.55 16.17
CA LEU A 92 -5.81 20.67 17.60
C LEU A 92 -5.55 19.31 18.28
N ALA A 93 -6.28 18.27 17.87
CA ALA A 93 -6.06 16.91 18.37
C ALA A 93 -4.67 16.37 17.99
N ARG A 94 -4.16 16.67 16.79
CA ARG A 94 -2.80 16.28 16.35
C ARG A 94 -1.70 16.91 17.18
N GLU A 95 -1.88 18.14 17.63
CA GLU A 95 -0.93 18.84 18.51
C GLU A 95 -0.73 18.07 19.85
N HIS A 96 -1.70 17.23 20.22
CA HIS A 96 -1.65 16.37 21.41
C HIS A 96 -1.47 14.87 21.09
N GLY A 97 -1.05 14.53 19.87
CA GLY A 97 -0.75 13.14 19.48
C GLY A 97 -1.98 12.24 19.25
N LEU A 98 -3.19 12.80 19.28
CA LEU A 98 -4.42 12.07 18.99
C LEU A 98 -4.61 12.05 17.48
N THR A 99 -4.39 10.91 16.82
CA THR A 99 -4.42 10.76 15.34
C THR A 99 -5.55 9.88 14.83
N ASN A 100 -6.30 9.25 15.72
CA ASN A 100 -7.36 8.31 15.38
C ASN A 100 -8.73 9.00 15.43
N TYR A 101 -9.33 9.22 14.26
CA TYR A 101 -10.57 9.96 14.11
C TYR A 101 -11.60 9.18 13.30
N VAL A 102 -12.87 9.51 13.54
CA VAL A 102 -14.02 9.16 12.71
C VAL A 102 -14.68 10.43 12.23
N THR A 103 -14.80 10.60 10.92
CA THR A 103 -15.46 11.77 10.31
C THR A 103 -16.79 11.37 9.70
N GLY A 104 -17.67 12.30 9.36
CA GLY A 104 -18.95 12.04 8.69
C GLY A 104 -20.04 11.44 9.58
N VAL A 105 -21.11 10.97 8.93
CA VAL A 105 -22.21 10.25 9.58
C VAL A 105 -21.74 8.85 9.95
N LEU A 106 -22.03 8.39 11.17
CA LEU A 106 -21.64 7.05 11.60
C LEU A 106 -22.14 5.96 10.63
N PRO A 107 -21.31 4.94 10.31
CA PRO A 107 -20.07 4.57 10.99
C PRO A 107 -18.84 5.40 10.60
N GLY A 108 -19.01 6.42 9.77
CA GLY A 108 -18.01 7.40 9.38
C GLY A 108 -17.72 7.39 7.89
N ASP A 109 -17.18 8.50 7.40
CA ASP A 109 -16.70 8.69 6.05
C ASP A 109 -15.30 8.09 5.90
N ARG A 110 -15.10 7.26 4.87
CA ARG A 110 -13.80 6.63 4.60
C ARG A 110 -12.74 7.70 4.30
N PRO A 111 -11.49 7.58 4.80
CA PRO A 111 -10.91 6.43 5.52
C PRO A 111 -11.13 6.42 7.04
N TYR A 112 -11.78 7.44 7.61
CA TYR A 112 -11.95 7.65 9.05
C TYR A 112 -13.27 7.04 9.53
N THR A 113 -13.33 5.71 9.55
CA THR A 113 -14.52 4.95 9.95
C THR A 113 -14.32 4.24 11.28
N LEU A 114 -15.41 4.00 12.02
CA LEU A 114 -15.43 3.25 13.27
C LEU A 114 -14.75 1.87 13.15
N PRO A 115 -15.03 1.03 12.13
CA PRO A 115 -14.34 -0.25 12.01
C PRO A 115 -12.81 -0.11 11.89
N ILE A 116 -12.33 0.86 11.12
CA ILE A 116 -10.90 1.12 10.96
C ILE A 116 -10.32 1.63 12.28
N ALA A 117 -10.94 2.65 12.86
CA ALA A 117 -10.51 3.27 14.10
C ALA A 117 -10.48 2.30 15.30
N LEU A 118 -11.39 1.31 15.33
CA LEU A 118 -11.50 0.29 16.36
C LEU A 118 -10.66 -0.97 16.08
N SER A 119 -10.15 -1.13 14.86
CA SER A 119 -9.28 -2.27 14.45
C SER A 119 -7.79 -2.02 14.64
N GLN A 120 -7.38 -0.75 14.72
CA GLN A 120 -6.01 -0.38 14.99
C GLN A 120 -5.71 -0.62 16.48
N GLU A 121 -5.29 -1.83 16.84
CA GLU A 121 -4.59 -2.05 18.11
C GLU A 121 -3.28 -1.27 18.09
N ARG A 122 -2.98 -0.58 19.19
CA ARG A 122 -1.81 0.28 19.43
C ARG A 122 -0.65 0.05 18.45
N GLU A 123 -0.41 0.99 17.55
CA GLU A 123 0.97 1.32 17.19
C GLU A 123 1.62 1.83 18.49
N THR A 124 2.35 0.96 19.20
CA THR A 124 3.39 1.41 20.13
C THR A 124 4.49 2.03 19.29
N GLY A 125 4.25 3.23 18.78
CA GLY A 125 5.21 4.04 18.08
C GLY A 125 6.16 4.68 19.08
N ASN A 126 7.44 4.48 18.84
CA ASN A 126 8.50 5.47 18.96
C ASN A 126 8.22 6.58 19.99
N ALA A 127 8.87 6.45 21.15
CA ALA A 127 9.11 7.58 22.02
C ALA A 127 9.77 8.71 21.21
N LEU A 128 8.98 9.75 20.93
CA LEU A 128 9.49 11.05 20.56
C LEU A 128 10.26 11.58 21.77
N GLU A 129 11.59 11.58 21.69
CA GLU A 129 12.45 12.33 22.59
C GLU A 129 12.07 13.82 22.51
N ILE A 130 11.31 14.28 23.48
CA ILE A 130 11.14 15.71 23.74
C ILE A 130 12.42 16.16 24.45
N LYS A 131 13.30 16.86 23.72
CA LYS A 131 14.37 17.64 24.32
C LYS A 131 13.74 18.78 25.14
N THR A 132 13.69 18.62 26.45
CA THR A 132 13.50 19.74 27.39
C THR A 132 14.85 20.11 28.00
N ASN A 133 15.34 21.30 27.66
CA ASN A 133 16.34 22.02 28.43
C ASN A 133 15.75 22.41 29.80
N SER A 134 16.43 22.04 30.90
CA SER A 134 16.59 22.91 32.08
C SER A 134 17.59 22.30 33.06
N GLU A 135 18.53 23.14 33.50
CA GLU A 135 19.59 22.89 34.47
C GLU A 135 19.10 22.72 35.92
N THR A 136 20.02 22.28 36.79
CA THR A 136 20.06 22.33 38.29
C THR A 136 19.06 21.41 39.03
N THR A 137 19.39 20.61 40.05
CA THR A 137 20.48 20.57 41.07
C THR A 137 20.43 19.20 41.82
N GLU A 138 21.56 18.77 42.40
CA GLU A 138 21.81 17.64 43.36
C GLU A 138 20.92 17.63 44.65
N PRO A 139 20.89 16.62 45.58
CA PRO A 139 21.98 15.67 45.97
C PRO A 139 21.65 14.21 46.45
N ILE A 140 22.71 13.37 46.42
CA ILE A 140 23.25 12.38 47.40
C ILE A 140 22.30 11.46 48.22
N GLU A 141 22.52 10.13 48.16
CA GLU A 141 22.97 9.29 49.31
C GLU A 141 23.35 7.86 48.92
N ALA A 142 24.45 7.39 49.52
CA ALA A 142 25.04 6.06 49.39
C ALA A 142 24.57 5.14 50.53
N THR A 143 24.64 3.82 50.35
CA THR A 143 25.10 2.86 51.38
C THR A 143 25.29 1.46 50.80
N SER A 144 26.20 0.72 51.42
CA SER A 144 27.03 -0.37 50.90
C SER A 144 26.81 -1.71 51.63
N GLU A 145 26.99 -2.82 50.90
CA GLU A 145 27.62 -4.12 51.31
C GLU A 145 26.91 -5.06 52.35
N PRO A 146 27.29 -6.37 52.53
CA PRO A 146 28.50 -7.11 52.09
C PRO A 146 28.40 -8.59 51.58
N SER A 147 29.49 -9.00 50.88
CA SER A 147 30.28 -10.27 50.71
C SER A 147 29.83 -11.72 51.03
N THR A 148 30.26 -12.68 50.18
CA THR A 148 31.29 -13.77 50.45
C THR A 148 31.53 -14.68 49.20
N SER A 149 32.76 -14.76 48.65
CA SER A 149 33.76 -15.88 48.70
C SER A 149 33.35 -17.18 47.94
N GLN A 150 34.12 -17.89 47.09
CA GLN A 150 35.57 -18.09 46.86
C GLN A 150 35.80 -18.86 45.51
N ALA A 151 37.03 -18.88 45.01
CA ALA A 151 37.49 -19.39 43.70
C ALA A 151 37.95 -20.88 43.68
N ILE A 152 37.96 -21.52 42.49
CA ILE A 152 38.92 -22.58 42.10
C ILE A 152 39.38 -22.37 40.63
N GLU A 153 40.65 -22.67 40.41
CA GLU A 153 41.63 -22.29 39.39
C GLU A 153 41.78 -23.32 38.24
N LYS A 154 42.22 -22.89 37.03
CA LYS A 154 43.02 -23.73 36.09
C LYS A 154 43.80 -22.90 35.05
N LEU A 155 45.05 -23.32 34.82
CA LEU A 155 46.17 -22.70 34.07
C LEU A 155 46.08 -22.77 32.51
N PRO A 156 46.94 -22.02 31.76
CA PRO A 156 46.79 -21.68 30.34
C PRO A 156 47.79 -22.38 29.40
N GLU A 157 47.57 -22.34 28.07
CA GLU A 157 48.58 -22.64 27.03
C GLU A 157 48.28 -21.90 25.68
N PRO A 158 49.25 -21.73 24.74
CA PRO A 158 49.69 -20.42 24.24
C PRO A 158 49.47 -20.14 22.72
N GLU A 159 49.67 -18.87 22.30
CA GLU A 159 49.60 -18.38 20.91
C GLU A 159 50.91 -18.55 20.09
N PRO A 160 50.83 -18.69 18.76
CA PRO A 160 51.94 -18.37 17.84
C PRO A 160 51.61 -17.28 16.79
N PRO A 161 52.62 -16.70 16.10
CA PRO A 161 52.75 -15.24 15.94
C PRO A 161 52.53 -14.70 14.51
N MET A 162 52.39 -13.36 14.43
CA MET A 162 52.35 -12.54 13.21
C MET A 162 53.73 -12.39 12.53
N VAL A 163 53.73 -12.33 11.17
CA VAL A 163 54.80 -11.72 10.36
C VAL A 163 54.19 -10.94 9.18
N ARG A 164 54.74 -9.75 8.90
CA ARG A 164 54.33 -8.76 7.88
C ARG A 164 55.20 -8.80 6.59
N CYS A 165 54.61 -8.22 5.53
CA CYS A 165 55.15 -7.27 4.53
C CYS A 165 55.04 -7.69 3.04
N GLU A 166 54.52 -6.75 2.24
CA GLU A 166 54.18 -6.80 0.79
C GLU A 166 55.41 -6.95 -0.14
N PRO A 167 55.25 -7.34 -1.42
CA PRO A 167 55.08 -6.31 -2.49
C PRO A 167 54.33 -6.72 -3.79
N ALA A 168 54.04 -5.68 -4.60
CA ALA A 168 54.08 -5.61 -6.06
C ALA A 168 52.91 -6.14 -6.94
N TYR A 169 52.37 -5.20 -7.73
CA TYR A 169 51.53 -5.38 -8.92
C TYR A 169 52.17 -6.29 -9.97
N ILE A 170 51.46 -7.32 -10.44
CA ILE A 170 51.57 -7.85 -11.82
C ILE A 170 50.15 -8.24 -12.27
N GLY A 171 49.73 -7.71 -13.42
CA GLY A 171 48.36 -7.81 -13.91
C GLY A 171 47.89 -9.19 -14.35
N GLY A 172 46.57 -9.33 -14.40
CA GLY A 172 45.84 -10.44 -15.00
C GLY A 172 44.35 -10.10 -14.90
N GLY A 173 43.65 -10.10 -16.03
CA GLY A 173 42.35 -9.46 -16.18
C GLY A 173 41.26 -9.97 -15.22
N ILE A 174 40.31 -9.07 -14.95
CA ILE A 174 38.97 -9.46 -14.52
C ILE A 174 38.36 -10.18 -15.73
N GLU A 175 38.49 -11.49 -15.78
CA GLU A 175 37.61 -12.31 -16.60
C GLU A 175 36.25 -12.36 -15.91
N ASP A 176 35.40 -11.42 -16.29
CA ASP A 176 33.97 -11.72 -16.41
C ASP A 176 33.83 -12.68 -17.61
N PRO A 177 33.41 -13.93 -17.36
CA PRO A 177 32.15 -14.34 -17.97
C PRO A 177 31.42 -15.38 -17.09
N LEU A 178 30.42 -14.95 -16.33
CA LEU A 178 29.36 -15.87 -15.91
C LEU A 178 28.30 -15.93 -17.02
N GLU A 179 28.30 -17.03 -17.77
CA GLU A 179 27.33 -17.28 -18.83
C GLU A 179 25.87 -17.19 -18.29
N PRO A 180 24.94 -16.61 -19.07
CA PRO A 180 23.57 -16.41 -18.64
C PRO A 180 22.85 -17.74 -18.38
N LEU A 181 22.15 -17.82 -17.24
CA LEU A 181 21.32 -18.95 -16.78
C LEU A 181 20.19 -19.37 -17.74
N PHE A 182 19.98 -18.63 -18.82
CA PHE A 182 18.96 -18.89 -19.83
C PHE A 182 19.56 -18.57 -21.21
N VAL A 183 20.02 -19.61 -21.92
CA VAL A 183 20.38 -19.49 -23.33
C VAL A 183 19.30 -20.19 -24.16
N ARG A 184 18.56 -19.38 -24.92
CA ARG A 184 18.05 -19.79 -26.22
C ARG A 184 17.89 -18.55 -27.10
N ASP A 185 18.55 -18.60 -28.25
CA ASP A 185 18.47 -17.60 -29.31
C ASP A 185 17.18 -17.74 -30.14
N GLU A 186 16.73 -16.57 -30.58
CA GLU A 186 15.85 -16.24 -31.71
C GLU A 186 14.33 -16.52 -31.65
N LEU A 187 13.59 -15.43 -31.42
CA LEU A 187 12.29 -15.07 -32.03
C LEU A 187 11.06 -15.90 -31.63
N ALA A 188 10.91 -16.23 -30.35
CA ALA A 188 9.57 -16.20 -29.76
C ALA A 188 9.37 -14.78 -29.21
N GLU A 189 8.39 -14.02 -29.72
CA GLU A 189 8.07 -12.70 -29.17
C GLU A 189 7.76 -12.85 -27.67
N LYS A 190 8.72 -12.44 -26.82
CA LYS A 190 8.58 -12.43 -25.37
C LYS A 190 7.31 -11.66 -25.01
N GLY A 191 6.52 -12.17 -24.06
CA GLY A 191 5.31 -11.49 -23.59
C GLY A 191 5.59 -10.06 -23.14
N LEU A 192 4.61 -9.17 -23.31
CA LEU A 192 4.70 -7.77 -22.95
C LEU A 192 4.89 -7.62 -21.44
N LEU A 193 5.93 -6.89 -21.00
CA LEU A 193 6.17 -6.59 -19.59
C LEU A 193 5.62 -5.22 -19.23
N VAL A 194 4.60 -5.22 -18.37
CA VAL A 194 4.00 -4.03 -17.79
C VAL A 194 4.41 -3.93 -16.32
N ILE A 195 4.96 -2.80 -15.89
CA ILE A 195 5.33 -2.56 -14.50
C ILE A 195 4.35 -1.57 -13.87
N THR A 196 3.89 -1.83 -12.65
CA THR A 196 3.16 -0.84 -11.85
C THR A 196 4.05 -0.29 -10.75
N THR A 197 4.31 1.03 -10.79
CA THR A 197 5.11 1.76 -9.81
C THR A 197 4.28 2.88 -9.17
N ALA A 198 4.67 3.34 -7.97
CA ALA A 198 4.16 4.55 -7.32
C ALA A 198 5.28 5.21 -6.50
N ASN A 199 5.19 6.52 -6.27
CA ASN A 199 6.11 7.25 -5.40
C ASN A 199 5.90 6.94 -3.90
N LYS A 200 4.72 6.45 -3.52
CA LYS A 200 4.36 6.17 -2.13
C LYS A 200 3.55 4.88 -2.00
N GLY A 201 3.54 4.33 -0.79
CA GLY A 201 2.62 3.25 -0.43
C GLY A 201 1.16 3.72 -0.45
N GLY A 202 0.23 2.80 -0.67
CA GLY A 202 -1.20 3.07 -0.52
C GLY A 202 -1.88 3.85 -1.65
N VAL A 203 -1.19 4.19 -2.75
CA VAL A 203 -1.76 4.89 -3.93
C VAL A 203 -2.63 3.97 -4.81
N GLY A 204 -2.61 2.65 -4.58
CA GLY A 204 -3.43 1.65 -5.30
C GLY A 204 -2.69 0.91 -6.42
N LYS A 205 -1.39 0.69 -6.23
CA LYS A 205 -0.48 0.07 -7.18
C LYS A 205 -0.80 -1.41 -7.44
N THR A 206 -0.86 -2.22 -6.38
CA THR A 206 -1.31 -3.62 -6.42
C THR A 206 -2.74 -3.75 -6.94
N THR A 207 -3.63 -2.81 -6.55
CA THR A 207 -5.01 -2.77 -7.05
C THR A 207 -5.07 -2.53 -8.56
N THR A 208 -4.20 -1.66 -9.08
CA THR A 208 -4.07 -1.39 -10.51
C THR A 208 -3.57 -2.63 -11.25
N ALA A 209 -2.51 -3.27 -10.74
CA ALA A 209 -1.93 -4.48 -11.34
C ALA A 209 -2.97 -5.61 -11.44
N THR A 210 -3.62 -5.92 -10.32
CA THR A 210 -4.63 -6.99 -10.23
C THR A 210 -5.88 -6.69 -11.06
N THR A 211 -6.36 -5.44 -11.07
CA THR A 211 -7.54 -5.04 -11.86
C THR A 211 -7.29 -5.14 -13.36
N LEU A 212 -6.13 -4.66 -13.83
CA LEU A 212 -5.77 -4.78 -15.25
C LEU A 212 -5.58 -6.25 -15.66
N ALA A 213 -4.99 -7.06 -14.79
CA ALA A 213 -4.82 -8.48 -15.05
C ALA A 213 -6.17 -9.19 -15.24
N ILE A 214 -7.14 -8.92 -14.35
CA ILE A 214 -8.50 -9.44 -14.45
C ILE A 214 -9.18 -8.92 -15.72
N ALA A 215 -9.04 -7.64 -16.05
CA ALA A 215 -9.65 -7.03 -17.23
C ALA A 215 -9.19 -7.69 -18.54
N LEU A 216 -7.89 -8.00 -18.66
CA LEU A 216 -7.28 -8.70 -19.79
C LEU A 216 -7.65 -10.19 -19.82
N ALA A 217 -7.62 -10.86 -18.67
CA ALA A 217 -8.00 -12.27 -18.55
C ALA A 217 -9.48 -12.51 -18.91
N ASN A 218 -10.37 -11.58 -18.55
CA ASN A 218 -11.80 -11.65 -18.87
C ASN A 218 -12.09 -11.60 -20.38
N VAL A 219 -11.16 -11.09 -21.20
CA VAL A 219 -11.28 -11.10 -22.67
C VAL A 219 -10.49 -12.24 -23.32
N GLY A 220 -9.97 -13.18 -22.51
CA GLY A 220 -9.29 -14.38 -22.99
C GLY A 220 -7.79 -14.22 -23.24
N ILE A 221 -7.17 -13.13 -22.79
CA ILE A 221 -5.72 -12.94 -22.88
C ILE A 221 -5.08 -13.61 -21.67
N ASP A 222 -4.11 -14.51 -21.90
CA ASP A 222 -3.35 -15.12 -20.82
C ASP A 222 -2.43 -14.08 -20.16
N VAL A 223 -2.56 -13.93 -18.84
CA VAL A 223 -1.83 -12.93 -18.05
C VAL A 223 -1.15 -13.61 -16.87
N ILE A 224 0.07 -13.18 -16.57
CA ILE A 224 0.73 -13.49 -15.30
C ILE A 224 0.92 -12.19 -14.50
N VAL A 225 0.48 -12.17 -13.25
CA VAL A 225 0.86 -11.11 -12.30
C VAL A 225 2.05 -11.60 -11.48
N ALA A 226 3.18 -10.90 -11.59
CA ALA A 226 4.35 -11.14 -10.76
C ALA A 226 4.38 -10.16 -9.59
N ASP A 227 4.28 -10.68 -8.37
CA ASP A 227 4.38 -9.86 -7.16
C ASP A 227 5.85 -9.65 -6.81
N LEU A 228 6.39 -8.50 -7.22
CA LEU A 228 7.76 -8.07 -6.94
C LEU A 228 7.82 -7.16 -5.72
N ASP A 229 6.73 -6.92 -4.99
CA ASP A 229 6.78 -6.28 -3.68
C ASP A 229 7.28 -7.30 -2.64
N LEU A 230 8.57 -7.64 -2.72
CA LEU A 230 9.17 -8.77 -1.98
C LEU A 230 9.19 -8.55 -0.46
N GLU A 231 8.98 -7.32 0.01
CA GLU A 231 8.95 -6.97 1.44
C GLU A 231 7.52 -6.94 2.00
N GLY A 232 6.53 -6.69 1.14
CA GLY A 232 5.11 -6.66 1.51
C GLY A 232 4.20 -7.22 0.41
N PRO A 233 4.33 -8.50 0.03
CA PRO A 233 3.59 -9.06 -1.08
C PRO A 233 2.10 -9.21 -0.74
N ASN A 234 1.24 -8.73 -1.64
CA ASN A 234 -0.21 -8.63 -1.42
C ASN A 234 -1.04 -9.29 -2.53
N VAL A 235 -0.44 -9.63 -3.68
CA VAL A 235 -1.16 -10.14 -4.85
C VAL A 235 -1.78 -11.52 -4.56
N SER A 236 -1.02 -12.40 -3.89
CA SER A 236 -1.53 -13.74 -3.56
C SER A 236 -2.76 -13.66 -2.64
N GLY A 237 -2.68 -12.80 -1.62
CA GLY A 237 -3.81 -12.53 -0.72
C GLY A 237 -5.02 -11.96 -1.45
N PHE A 238 -4.81 -11.04 -2.41
CA PHE A 238 -5.88 -10.52 -3.26
C PHE A 238 -6.60 -11.63 -4.02
N PHE A 239 -5.91 -12.62 -4.56
CA PHE A 239 -6.55 -13.73 -5.28
C PHE A 239 -7.03 -14.89 -4.38
N GLY A 240 -6.88 -14.77 -3.05
CA GLY A 240 -7.22 -15.85 -2.11
C GLY A 240 -6.28 -17.05 -2.22
N ILE A 241 -5.05 -16.84 -2.71
CA ILE A 241 -4.03 -17.86 -2.86
C ILE A 241 -3.14 -17.90 -1.62
N THR A 242 -2.86 -19.10 -1.11
CA THR A 242 -1.95 -19.34 0.02
C THR A 242 -0.73 -20.14 -0.45
N PRO A 243 0.27 -19.48 -1.05
CA PRO A 243 1.43 -20.17 -1.60
C PRO A 243 2.34 -20.65 -0.48
N GLN A 244 2.85 -21.88 -0.60
CA GLN A 244 3.84 -22.44 0.33
C GLN A 244 5.27 -21.98 0.03
N LYS A 245 5.48 -21.50 -1.21
CA LYS A 245 6.76 -21.07 -1.76
C LYS A 245 6.51 -19.91 -2.70
N GLY A 246 7.38 -18.92 -2.66
CA GLY A 246 7.35 -17.78 -3.57
C GLY A 246 8.57 -17.73 -4.47
N ILE A 247 8.75 -16.54 -5.07
CA ILE A 247 9.87 -16.21 -5.95
C ILE A 247 11.25 -16.46 -5.32
N GLU A 248 11.40 -16.45 -3.99
CA GLU A 248 12.63 -16.80 -3.28
C GLU A 248 13.13 -18.22 -3.60
N SER A 249 12.24 -19.13 -4.00
CA SER A 249 12.64 -20.48 -4.41
C SER A 249 13.57 -20.45 -5.63
N LEU A 250 13.35 -19.47 -6.52
CA LEU A 250 14.14 -19.24 -7.72
C LEU A 250 15.43 -18.45 -7.46
N ALA A 251 15.66 -17.99 -6.21
CA ALA A 251 16.94 -17.39 -5.84
C ALA A 251 18.08 -18.44 -5.88
N SER A 252 17.75 -19.71 -5.59
CA SER A 252 18.70 -20.82 -5.65
C SER A 252 18.86 -21.33 -7.09
N ARG A 253 20.11 -21.49 -7.54
CA ARG A 253 20.48 -21.89 -8.92
C ARG A 253 20.05 -23.31 -9.34
N GLN A 254 19.39 -24.06 -8.47
CA GLN A 254 19.03 -25.46 -8.71
C GLN A 254 17.71 -25.63 -9.48
N GLN A 255 16.89 -24.57 -9.57
CA GLN A 255 15.53 -24.64 -10.09
C GLN A 255 15.41 -23.92 -11.43
N GLY A 256 15.10 -24.66 -12.51
CA GLY A 256 14.98 -24.14 -13.87
C GLY A 256 13.56 -23.71 -14.26
N LEU A 257 13.36 -23.37 -15.55
CA LEU A 257 12.08 -22.91 -16.13
C LEU A 257 10.91 -23.86 -15.81
N LYS A 258 11.16 -25.17 -15.81
CA LYS A 258 10.15 -26.19 -15.48
C LYS A 258 9.63 -26.06 -14.05
N TYR A 259 10.49 -25.70 -13.09
CA TYR A 259 10.05 -25.50 -11.71
C TYR A 259 9.14 -24.27 -11.59
N LEU A 260 9.48 -23.19 -12.30
CA LEU A 260 8.63 -22.01 -12.39
C LEU A 260 7.23 -22.38 -12.89
N THR A 261 7.13 -23.07 -14.02
CA THR A 261 5.84 -23.43 -14.65
C THR A 261 5.03 -24.42 -13.83
N ASP A 262 5.68 -25.43 -13.25
CA ASP A 262 4.98 -26.55 -12.63
C ASP A 262 4.62 -26.28 -11.16
N GLN A 263 5.37 -25.41 -10.47
CA GLN A 263 5.27 -25.28 -9.00
C GLN A 263 5.10 -23.86 -8.46
N LEU A 264 5.38 -22.82 -9.26
CA LEU A 264 5.34 -21.43 -8.78
C LEU A 264 4.32 -20.53 -9.47
N LEU A 265 3.82 -20.89 -10.64
CA LEU A 265 2.72 -20.17 -11.27
C LEU A 265 1.39 -20.71 -10.74
N TRP A 266 0.73 -19.94 -9.90
CA TRP A 266 -0.54 -20.30 -9.27
C TRP A 266 -1.72 -19.87 -10.13
N GLU A 267 -2.64 -20.80 -10.39
CA GLU A 267 -3.91 -20.49 -11.02
C GLU A 267 -4.79 -19.64 -10.08
N THR A 268 -5.60 -18.76 -10.68
CA THR A 268 -6.61 -17.98 -9.96
C THR A 268 -8.02 -18.48 -10.30
N LYS A 269 -9.05 -17.90 -9.67
CA LYS A 269 -10.45 -18.10 -10.09
C LYS A 269 -10.75 -17.62 -11.51
N TYR A 270 -9.85 -16.86 -12.14
CA TYR A 270 -9.96 -16.37 -13.50
C TYR A 270 -9.13 -17.25 -14.45
N LYS A 271 -9.78 -17.92 -15.41
CA LYS A 271 -9.20 -18.96 -16.28
C LYS A 271 -7.90 -18.59 -17.02
N HIS A 272 -7.72 -17.31 -17.33
CA HIS A 272 -6.58 -16.79 -18.11
C HIS A 272 -5.61 -15.97 -17.26
N LEU A 273 -5.61 -16.18 -15.94
CA LEU A 273 -4.83 -15.39 -15.01
C LEU A 273 -4.13 -16.28 -14.00
N ARG A 274 -2.80 -16.19 -14.02
CA ARG A 274 -1.91 -16.83 -13.06
C ARG A 274 -1.12 -15.80 -12.26
N VAL A 275 -0.63 -16.21 -11.11
CA VAL A 275 0.18 -15.38 -10.21
C VAL A 275 1.54 -16.04 -9.99
N LEU A 276 2.62 -15.28 -10.13
CA LEU A 276 3.90 -15.62 -9.52
C LEU A 276 3.93 -14.94 -8.15
N PRO A 277 3.85 -15.71 -7.05
CA PRO A 277 3.89 -15.14 -5.70
C PRO A 277 5.21 -14.44 -5.40
N GLY A 278 5.13 -13.34 -4.65
CA GLY A 278 6.28 -12.70 -4.04
C GLY A 278 6.84 -13.55 -2.90
N MET A 279 7.69 -12.97 -2.05
CA MET A 279 8.33 -13.76 -1.00
C MET A 279 7.34 -14.27 0.04
N VAL A 280 7.40 -15.57 0.34
CA VAL A 280 6.60 -16.17 1.43
C VAL A 280 7.41 -16.15 2.74
N SER A 281 8.73 -16.31 2.64
CA SER A 281 9.64 -16.19 3.78
C SER A 281 9.64 -14.77 4.36
N LYS A 282 9.33 -14.66 5.66
CA LYS A 282 9.39 -13.39 6.42
C LYS A 282 10.76 -13.09 7.03
N THR A 283 11.67 -14.06 7.02
CA THR A 283 12.98 -13.96 7.69
C THR A 283 14.12 -13.70 6.71
N ALA A 284 13.92 -13.95 5.42
CA ALA A 284 14.92 -13.70 4.40
C ALA A 284 14.80 -12.28 3.85
N SER A 285 15.94 -11.64 3.58
CA SER A 285 15.97 -10.31 2.95
C SER A 285 16.10 -10.45 1.44
N PRO A 286 15.24 -9.79 0.64
CA PRO A 286 15.38 -9.75 -0.82
C PRO A 286 16.77 -9.29 -1.28
N ASP A 287 17.36 -8.31 -0.59
CA ASP A 287 18.66 -7.74 -0.94
C ASP A 287 19.82 -8.73 -0.75
N THR A 288 19.63 -9.74 0.12
CA THR A 288 20.60 -10.83 0.30
C THR A 288 20.37 -12.01 -0.64
N LEU A 289 19.12 -12.20 -1.10
CA LEU A 289 18.72 -13.33 -1.93
C LEU A 289 18.91 -13.06 -3.42
N PHE A 290 18.69 -11.82 -3.83
CA PHE A 290 18.65 -11.42 -5.23
C PHE A 290 19.69 -10.37 -5.55
N GLY A 291 20.67 -10.76 -6.38
CA GLY A 291 21.55 -9.84 -7.08
C GLY A 291 20.83 -9.08 -8.20
N SER A 292 21.55 -8.15 -8.81
CA SER A 292 21.01 -7.17 -9.77
C SER A 292 20.35 -7.77 -11.02
N THR A 293 20.71 -9.01 -11.40
CA THR A 293 20.22 -9.67 -12.63
C THR A 293 19.25 -10.82 -12.38
N GLN A 294 19.12 -11.32 -11.14
CA GLN A 294 18.33 -12.53 -10.89
C GLN A 294 16.84 -12.32 -11.13
N ILE A 295 16.27 -11.20 -10.65
CA ILE A 295 14.84 -10.91 -10.84
C ILE A 295 14.50 -10.70 -12.32
N VAL A 296 15.33 -9.97 -13.08
CA VAL A 296 15.06 -9.78 -14.52
C VAL A 296 15.11 -11.11 -15.28
N ASN A 297 16.00 -12.03 -14.91
CA ASN A 297 16.07 -13.36 -15.52
C ASN A 297 14.82 -14.18 -15.20
N ILE A 298 14.35 -14.15 -13.95
CA ILE A 298 13.08 -14.76 -13.55
C ILE A 298 11.92 -14.16 -14.36
N ILE A 299 11.84 -12.84 -14.45
CA ILE A 299 10.78 -12.18 -15.22
C ILE A 299 10.85 -12.54 -16.70
N ASN A 300 12.03 -12.61 -17.31
CA ASN A 300 12.19 -13.05 -18.70
C ASN A 300 11.71 -14.50 -18.90
N ALA A 301 11.96 -15.38 -17.93
CA ALA A 301 11.39 -16.74 -17.93
C ALA A 301 9.86 -16.74 -17.80
N VAL A 302 9.29 -15.87 -16.94
CA VAL A 302 7.84 -15.70 -16.79
C VAL A 302 7.20 -15.19 -18.09
N ARG A 303 7.86 -14.24 -18.79
CA ARG A 303 7.40 -13.68 -20.08
C ARG A 303 7.30 -14.70 -21.21
N GLN A 304 7.92 -15.87 -21.07
CA GLN A 304 7.77 -16.97 -22.04
C GLN A 304 6.45 -17.75 -21.86
N ASN A 305 5.73 -17.50 -20.75
CA ASN A 305 4.55 -18.28 -20.35
C ASN A 305 3.22 -17.53 -20.50
N ALA A 306 3.25 -16.24 -20.83
CA ALA A 306 2.06 -15.46 -21.08
C ALA A 306 2.37 -14.28 -22.02
N PRO A 307 1.44 -13.90 -22.91
CA PRO A 307 1.58 -12.73 -23.76
C PRO A 307 1.65 -11.42 -22.98
N VAL A 308 1.14 -11.37 -21.75
CA VAL A 308 1.24 -10.20 -20.87
C VAL A 308 1.70 -10.62 -19.49
N VAL A 309 2.73 -9.94 -18.97
CA VAL A 309 3.20 -10.05 -17.58
C VAL A 309 3.07 -8.69 -16.92
N ILE A 310 2.34 -8.63 -15.82
CA ILE A 310 2.19 -7.42 -15.00
C ILE A 310 3.01 -7.60 -13.72
N ALA A 311 4.04 -6.79 -13.54
CA ALA A 311 4.89 -6.81 -12.36
C ALA A 311 4.49 -5.71 -11.37
N ASP A 312 4.05 -6.11 -10.17
CA ASP A 312 3.77 -5.19 -9.07
C ASP A 312 5.04 -4.95 -8.24
N THR A 313 5.55 -3.73 -8.20
CA THR A 313 6.83 -3.42 -7.54
C THR A 313 6.63 -3.03 -6.08
N PRO A 314 7.68 -2.89 -5.24
CA PRO A 314 7.52 -2.32 -3.91
C PRO A 314 7.36 -0.79 -3.96
N PRO A 315 6.85 -0.16 -2.88
CA PRO A 315 7.08 1.27 -2.66
C PRO A 315 8.59 1.55 -2.54
N GLY A 316 9.03 2.77 -2.86
CA GLY A 316 10.45 3.11 -2.78
C GLY A 316 11.35 2.29 -3.72
N PHE A 317 10.82 1.85 -4.86
CA PHE A 317 11.50 0.97 -5.83
C PHE A 317 12.91 1.44 -6.24
N TRP A 318 13.19 2.75 -6.19
CA TRP A 318 14.52 3.31 -6.50
C TRP A 318 15.61 2.89 -5.52
N ALA A 319 15.25 2.49 -4.30
CA ALA A 319 16.19 2.02 -3.29
C ALA A 319 16.48 0.52 -3.39
N LYS A 320 15.87 -0.21 -4.36
CA LYS A 320 15.96 -1.67 -4.46
C LYS A 320 16.96 -2.08 -5.54
N PRO A 321 18.15 -2.63 -5.18
CA PRO A 321 19.24 -2.86 -6.14
C PRO A 321 18.93 -3.94 -7.20
N TRP A 322 17.91 -4.77 -6.98
CA TRP A 322 17.49 -5.86 -7.87
C TRP A 322 16.39 -5.46 -8.88
N LEU A 323 15.88 -4.23 -8.83
CA LEU A 323 14.84 -3.73 -9.75
C LEU A 323 15.31 -3.03 -11.04
N PRO A 324 16.47 -2.34 -11.12
CA PRO A 324 16.81 -1.52 -12.30
C PRO A 324 16.76 -2.30 -13.62
N GLN A 325 17.26 -3.54 -13.64
CA GLN A 325 17.22 -4.39 -14.83
C GLN A 325 15.79 -4.77 -15.25
N VAL A 326 14.88 -4.92 -14.30
CA VAL A 326 13.46 -5.19 -14.58
C VAL A 326 12.80 -3.96 -15.21
N PHE A 327 13.07 -2.77 -14.68
CA PHE A 327 12.58 -1.50 -15.21
C PHE A 327 13.10 -1.22 -16.63
N MET A 328 14.39 -1.46 -16.89
CA MET A 328 14.96 -1.33 -18.25
C MET A 328 14.34 -2.32 -19.24
N ALA A 329 14.01 -3.54 -18.80
CA ALA A 329 13.38 -4.57 -19.61
C ALA A 329 11.87 -4.35 -19.83
N ALA A 330 11.25 -3.40 -19.13
CA ALA A 330 9.84 -3.10 -19.23
C ALA A 330 9.48 -2.52 -20.59
N ASP A 331 8.31 -2.90 -21.09
CA ASP A 331 7.75 -2.37 -22.33
C ASP A 331 6.78 -1.21 -22.01
N ILE A 332 6.08 -1.29 -20.88
CA ILE A 332 5.20 -0.23 -20.36
C ILE A 332 5.47 -0.06 -18.85
N VAL A 333 5.60 1.19 -18.40
CA VAL A 333 5.69 1.55 -16.99
C VAL A 333 4.47 2.40 -16.60
N LEU A 334 3.59 1.82 -15.80
CA LEU A 334 2.42 2.50 -15.24
C LEU A 334 2.83 3.25 -13.97
N ALA A 335 2.98 4.56 -14.09
CA ALA A 335 3.27 5.46 -12.98
C ALA A 335 1.96 5.87 -12.30
N ILE A 336 1.71 5.32 -11.11
CA ILE A 336 0.44 5.48 -10.42
C ILE A 336 0.55 6.61 -9.40
N VAL A 337 -0.37 7.55 -9.52
CA VAL A 337 -0.40 8.82 -8.76
C VAL A 337 -1.82 9.09 -8.26
N ASP A 338 -1.97 9.83 -7.17
CA ASP A 338 -3.26 10.31 -6.65
C ASP A 338 -3.26 11.83 -6.48
N GLN A 339 -4.42 12.40 -6.10
CA GLN A 339 -4.57 13.85 -5.87
C GLN A 339 -4.32 14.26 -4.41
N SER A 340 -3.51 13.52 -3.66
CA SER A 340 -3.19 13.88 -2.27
C SER A 340 -2.59 15.29 -2.17
N ALA A 341 -2.77 15.96 -1.03
CA ALA A 341 -2.40 17.36 -0.81
C ALA A 341 -0.88 17.65 -0.97
N PHE A 342 -0.05 16.61 -1.00
CA PHE A 342 1.40 16.67 -1.20
C PHE A 342 1.82 16.41 -2.67
N SER A 343 0.85 16.22 -3.58
CA SER A 343 1.04 15.71 -4.94
C SER A 343 1.90 16.56 -5.88
N LYS A 344 2.15 17.85 -5.63
CA LYS A 344 2.99 18.63 -6.55
C LYS A 344 4.47 18.26 -6.40
N GLN A 345 5.02 18.43 -5.21
CA GLN A 345 6.43 18.10 -4.94
C GLN A 345 6.66 16.59 -5.04
N ASP A 346 5.74 15.78 -4.51
CA ASP A 346 5.85 14.33 -4.61
C ASP A 346 5.78 13.81 -6.06
N SER A 347 5.04 14.48 -6.95
CA SER A 347 5.01 14.11 -8.38
C SER A 347 6.21 14.66 -9.14
N GLU A 348 6.72 15.84 -8.75
CA GLU A 348 7.95 16.41 -9.30
C GLU A 348 9.16 15.51 -9.02
N GLU A 349 9.25 14.93 -7.83
CA GLU A 349 10.33 14.01 -7.44
C GLU A 349 10.14 12.60 -8.02
N TYR A 350 8.92 12.23 -8.41
CA TYR A 350 8.62 10.87 -8.86
C TYR A 350 9.23 10.53 -10.23
N ALA A 351 9.09 11.40 -11.22
CA ALA A 351 9.64 11.17 -12.56
C ALA A 351 11.17 10.92 -12.55
N PRO A 352 12.00 11.71 -11.82
CA PRO A 352 13.42 11.43 -11.65
C PRO A 352 13.73 10.03 -11.14
N TYR A 353 12.96 9.49 -10.19
CA TYR A 353 13.16 8.12 -9.70
C TYR A 353 12.88 7.06 -10.77
N ILE A 354 11.90 7.26 -11.64
CA ILE A 354 11.64 6.33 -12.75
C ILE A 354 12.78 6.41 -13.77
N LEU A 355 13.27 7.62 -14.06
CA LEU A 355 14.42 7.83 -14.97
C LEU A 355 15.71 7.22 -14.42
N SER A 356 15.95 7.30 -13.11
CA SER A 356 17.14 6.67 -12.50
C SER A 356 17.14 5.15 -12.61
N MET A 357 15.99 4.53 -12.88
CA MET A 357 15.88 3.09 -13.17
C MET A 357 16.14 2.74 -14.65
N GLY A 358 16.51 3.72 -15.49
CA GLY A 358 16.85 3.50 -16.90
C GLY A 358 15.65 3.40 -17.84
N VAL A 359 14.48 3.88 -17.43
CA VAL A 359 13.25 3.84 -18.24
C VAL A 359 13.22 4.99 -19.26
N ASP A 360 12.93 4.66 -20.51
CA ASP A 360 12.62 5.65 -21.55
C ASP A 360 11.28 6.35 -21.24
N PRO A 361 11.22 7.70 -21.19
CA PRO A 361 9.99 8.47 -20.99
C PRO A 361 8.79 7.99 -21.82
N LYS A 362 9.01 7.54 -23.07
CA LYS A 362 7.95 7.07 -23.98
C LYS A 362 7.20 5.85 -23.47
N LYS A 363 7.86 5.04 -22.63
CA LYS A 363 7.27 3.83 -22.05
C LYS A 363 6.42 4.14 -20.83
N ILE A 364 6.50 5.35 -20.29
CA ILE A 364 5.79 5.74 -19.06
C ILE A 364 4.37 6.19 -19.41
N LYS A 365 3.40 5.63 -18.70
CA LYS A 365 1.99 6.04 -18.73
C LYS A 365 1.55 6.42 -17.35
N ILE A 366 0.94 7.60 -17.19
CA ILE A 366 0.46 8.07 -15.89
C ILE A 366 -0.95 7.51 -15.66
N VAL A 367 -1.15 6.84 -14.53
CA VAL A 367 -2.45 6.38 -14.04
C VAL A 367 -2.85 7.26 -12.87
N LEU A 368 -3.81 8.15 -13.08
CA LEU A 368 -4.33 9.00 -12.02
C LEU A 368 -5.42 8.26 -11.26
N ASN A 369 -5.03 7.60 -10.17
CA ASN A 369 -5.93 6.83 -9.33
C ASN A 369 -6.64 7.73 -8.30
N ARG A 370 -7.77 7.25 -7.78
CA ARG A 370 -8.60 7.95 -6.78
C ARG A 370 -8.96 9.37 -7.19
N PHE A 371 -9.21 9.57 -8.48
CA PHE A 371 -9.53 10.86 -9.04
C PHE A 371 -10.88 11.37 -8.52
N SER A 372 -10.86 12.60 -8.04
CA SER A 372 -11.98 13.42 -7.64
C SER A 372 -11.92 14.75 -8.41
N PRO A 373 -12.97 15.10 -9.17
CA PRO A 373 -13.03 16.38 -9.88
C PRO A 373 -13.10 17.58 -8.93
N ARG A 374 -13.34 17.35 -7.62
CA ARG A 374 -13.38 18.40 -6.59
C ARG A 374 -11.99 18.79 -6.07
N LEU A 375 -10.95 18.01 -6.39
CA LEU A 375 -9.56 18.28 -6.02
C LEU A 375 -8.81 18.98 -7.17
N HIS A 376 -7.48 18.85 -7.22
CA HIS A 376 -6.64 19.48 -8.24
C HIS A 376 -6.93 18.97 -9.66
N ASN A 377 -6.80 19.84 -10.66
CA ASN A 377 -6.96 19.46 -12.06
C ASN A 377 -5.92 18.40 -12.48
N ALA A 378 -6.38 17.34 -13.16
CA ALA A 378 -5.52 16.28 -13.70
C ALA A 378 -4.36 16.84 -14.54
N LYS A 379 -4.59 17.89 -15.35
CA LYS A 379 -3.54 18.55 -16.15
C LYS A 379 -2.45 19.19 -15.32
N LEU A 380 -2.79 19.68 -14.12
CA LEU A 380 -1.83 20.28 -13.21
C LEU A 380 -0.89 19.22 -12.63
N LEU A 381 -1.43 18.05 -12.32
CA LEU A 381 -0.66 16.91 -11.86
C LEU A 381 0.21 16.33 -12.98
N GLU A 382 -0.32 16.17 -14.19
CA GLU A 382 0.46 15.78 -15.37
C GLU A 382 1.65 16.74 -15.56
N LYS A 383 1.41 18.05 -15.50
CA LYS A 383 2.47 19.05 -15.63
C LYS A 383 3.52 18.92 -14.51
N ALA A 384 3.10 18.70 -13.27
CA ALA A 384 4.00 18.53 -12.13
C ALA A 384 4.87 17.26 -12.25
N PHE A 385 4.26 16.16 -12.68
CA PHE A 385 5.00 14.93 -12.99
C PHE A 385 6.00 15.17 -14.13
N CYS A 386 5.56 15.83 -15.21
CA CYS A 386 6.40 16.12 -16.36
C CYS A 386 7.53 17.13 -16.08
N SER A 387 7.40 18.01 -15.08
CA SER A 387 8.50 18.94 -14.72
C SER A 387 9.70 18.24 -14.09
N GLY A 388 9.55 16.99 -13.62
CA GLY A 388 10.67 16.19 -13.16
C GLY A 388 11.57 15.65 -14.30
N PHE A 389 11.14 15.76 -15.56
CA PHE A 389 11.99 15.46 -16.71
C PHE A 389 12.86 16.68 -17.03
N LYS A 390 14.14 16.45 -17.29
CA LYS A 390 15.06 17.51 -17.74
C LYS A 390 14.55 18.13 -19.04
N GLU A 391 14.89 19.40 -19.30
CA GLU A 391 14.54 20.14 -20.53
C GLU A 391 14.99 19.43 -21.84
N THR A 392 15.82 18.39 -21.71
CA THR A 392 16.32 17.55 -22.81
C THR A 392 15.29 16.57 -23.37
N VAL A 393 14.17 16.29 -22.68
CA VAL A 393 13.13 15.37 -23.19
C VAL A 393 12.14 16.14 -24.07
N PRO A 394 11.97 15.80 -25.36
CA PRO A 394 11.04 16.50 -26.23
C PRO A 394 9.60 16.40 -25.71
N THR A 395 8.82 17.48 -25.82
CA THR A 395 7.43 17.54 -25.30
C THR A 395 6.50 16.45 -25.85
N LYS A 396 6.78 15.92 -27.05
CA LYS A 396 6.02 14.81 -27.66
C LYS A 396 6.29 13.46 -27.00
N GLU A 397 7.42 13.34 -26.32
CA GLU A 397 7.90 12.11 -25.66
C GLU A 397 7.62 12.13 -24.15
N LEU A 398 7.14 13.27 -23.63
CA LEU A 398 6.73 13.38 -22.24
C LEU A 398 5.52 12.48 -21.97
N PRO A 399 5.50 11.80 -20.80
CA PRO A 399 4.37 10.96 -20.41
C PRO A 399 3.08 11.77 -20.30
N ARG A 400 1.95 11.09 -20.50
CA ARG A 400 0.62 11.66 -20.33
C ARG A 400 -0.21 10.79 -19.40
N ILE A 401 -1.24 11.40 -18.82
CA ILE A 401 -2.30 10.67 -18.14
C ILE A 401 -3.02 9.81 -19.18
N ALA A 402 -2.82 8.49 -19.06
CA ALA A 402 -3.48 7.50 -19.89
C ALA A 402 -4.94 7.33 -19.44
N VAL A 403 -5.16 7.28 -18.12
CA VAL A 403 -6.49 7.11 -17.51
C VAL A 403 -6.62 7.84 -16.18
N THR A 404 -7.84 8.27 -15.88
CA THR A 404 -8.29 8.72 -14.57
C THR A 404 -9.27 7.71 -13.99
N ILE A 405 -8.89 7.11 -12.86
CA ILE A 405 -9.73 6.13 -12.16
C ILE A 405 -10.45 6.88 -11.04
N PRO A 406 -11.80 6.97 -11.07
CA PRO A 406 -12.55 7.70 -10.07
C PRO A 406 -12.39 7.08 -8.68
N ASN A 407 -12.59 7.90 -7.66
CA ASN A 407 -12.58 7.46 -6.28
C ASN A 407 -13.89 6.72 -5.90
N ASP A 408 -14.14 5.53 -6.47
CA ASP A 408 -15.35 4.73 -6.18
C ASP A 408 -15.19 3.83 -4.94
N TRP A 409 -14.76 4.42 -3.81
CA TRP A 409 -14.35 3.67 -2.61
C TRP A 409 -15.41 2.72 -2.07
N ASP A 410 -16.70 3.05 -2.22
CA ASP A 410 -17.81 2.21 -1.75
C ASP A 410 -17.77 0.81 -2.36
N ALA A 411 -17.38 0.70 -3.63
CA ALA A 411 -17.23 -0.58 -4.32
C ALA A 411 -15.85 -1.23 -4.05
N HIS A 412 -14.77 -0.44 -3.94
CA HIS A 412 -13.38 -0.93 -3.81
C HIS A 412 -13.11 -1.69 -2.51
N GLY A 413 -13.74 -1.30 -1.39
CA GLY A 413 -13.50 -1.91 -0.07
C GLY A 413 -14.03 -3.34 0.06
N LEU A 414 -15.29 -3.60 -0.28
CA LEU A 414 -15.89 -4.95 -0.10
C LEU A 414 -15.39 -5.96 -1.13
N LYS A 415 -15.29 -5.56 -2.40
CA LYS A 415 -14.87 -6.45 -3.48
C LYS A 415 -13.38 -6.75 -3.47
N GLY A 416 -12.53 -5.77 -3.09
CA GLY A 416 -11.09 -5.97 -2.99
C GLY A 416 -10.67 -7.02 -1.95
N TYR A 417 -11.35 -7.06 -0.79
CA TYR A 417 -11.13 -8.10 0.24
C TYR A 417 -11.67 -9.48 -0.19
N CYS A 418 -12.66 -9.54 -1.08
CA CYS A 418 -13.17 -10.79 -1.68
C CYS A 418 -12.40 -11.21 -2.95
N GLY A 419 -11.29 -10.52 -3.27
CA GLY A 419 -10.49 -10.81 -4.44
C GLY A 419 -11.18 -10.53 -5.77
N GLU A 420 -11.98 -9.47 -5.82
CA GLU A 420 -12.66 -9.01 -7.02
C GLU A 420 -12.15 -7.64 -7.44
N ALA A 421 -11.86 -7.51 -8.73
CA ALA A 421 -11.60 -6.21 -9.34
C ALA A 421 -12.86 -5.35 -9.34
N VAL A 422 -12.67 -4.07 -9.07
CA VAL A 422 -13.75 -3.10 -8.94
C VAL A 422 -13.78 -2.20 -10.16
N GLY A 423 -15.00 -1.89 -10.63
CA GLY A 423 -15.20 -1.00 -11.77
C GLY A 423 -15.26 -1.72 -13.12
N LEU A 424 -14.83 -2.98 -13.22
CA LEU A 424 -14.91 -3.76 -14.47
C LEU A 424 -16.34 -4.11 -14.90
N ASP A 425 -17.31 -3.96 -14.00
CA ASP A 425 -18.74 -4.14 -14.31
C ASP A 425 -19.32 -2.95 -15.11
N ASP A 426 -18.76 -1.74 -14.96
CA ASP A 426 -19.16 -0.58 -15.77
C ASP A 426 -18.34 -0.55 -17.06
N ALA A 427 -19.01 -0.78 -18.19
CA ALA A 427 -18.40 -0.75 -19.51
C ALA A 427 -17.70 0.58 -19.85
N ARG A 428 -18.03 1.69 -19.16
CA ARG A 428 -17.42 3.01 -19.38
C ARG A 428 -16.26 3.28 -18.45
N ASN A 429 -15.94 2.35 -17.55
CA ASN A 429 -14.81 2.53 -16.65
C ASN A 429 -13.50 2.54 -17.45
N GLN A 430 -12.62 3.49 -17.12
CA GLN A 430 -11.38 3.71 -17.84
C GLN A 430 -10.38 2.56 -17.72
N TRP A 431 -10.57 1.62 -16.78
CA TRP A 431 -9.83 0.37 -16.76
C TRP A 431 -9.86 -0.37 -18.09
N HIS A 432 -11.00 -0.34 -18.80
CA HIS A 432 -11.12 -0.97 -20.11
C HIS A 432 -10.28 -0.28 -21.18
N ASN A 433 -10.12 1.04 -21.12
CA ASN A 433 -9.29 1.79 -22.08
C ASN A 433 -7.80 1.44 -21.89
N LEU A 434 -7.34 1.37 -20.64
CA LEU A 434 -5.95 1.00 -20.35
C LEU A 434 -5.69 -0.48 -20.69
N ALA A 435 -6.64 -1.37 -20.39
CA ALA A 435 -6.54 -2.77 -20.77
C ALA A 435 -6.56 -2.95 -22.31
N GLU A 436 -7.36 -2.15 -23.03
CA GLU A 436 -7.36 -2.14 -24.49
C GLU A 436 -6.01 -1.71 -25.05
N GLU A 437 -5.43 -0.64 -24.53
CA GLU A 437 -4.11 -0.19 -24.96
C GLU A 437 -3.03 -1.26 -24.72
N ILE A 438 -3.00 -1.87 -23.53
CA ILE A 438 -2.06 -2.97 -23.21
C ILE A 438 -2.28 -4.16 -24.15
N ALA A 439 -3.53 -4.56 -24.39
CA ALA A 439 -3.87 -5.65 -25.30
C ALA A 439 -3.41 -5.37 -26.72
N LEU A 440 -3.62 -4.14 -27.23
CA LEU A 440 -3.19 -3.74 -28.57
C LEU A 440 -1.67 -3.81 -28.74
N VAL A 441 -0.91 -3.34 -27.74
CA VAL A 441 0.56 -3.45 -27.75
C VAL A 441 1.01 -4.92 -27.70
N ALA A 442 0.27 -5.77 -26.98
CA ALA A 442 0.51 -7.22 -26.95
C ALA A 442 0.01 -7.96 -28.21
N GLY A 443 -0.55 -7.28 -29.22
CA GLY A 443 -1.04 -7.89 -30.46
C GLY A 443 -2.46 -8.48 -30.39
N PHE A 444 -3.22 -8.16 -29.34
CA PHE A 444 -4.59 -8.66 -29.11
C PHE A 444 -5.63 -7.56 -29.34
N ARG A 445 -6.85 -7.98 -29.66
CA ARG A 445 -8.02 -7.09 -29.66
C ARG A 445 -8.72 -7.16 -28.32
N TYR A 446 -9.02 -6.01 -27.74
CA TYR A 446 -9.81 -5.93 -26.52
C TYR A 446 -11.28 -5.68 -26.85
N ARG A 447 -12.15 -6.63 -26.52
CA ARG A 447 -13.60 -6.43 -26.62
C ARG A 447 -14.16 -6.32 -25.23
N ASN A 448 -14.52 -5.10 -24.83
CA ASN A 448 -15.15 -4.86 -23.54
C ASN A 448 -16.40 -5.74 -23.38
N PRO A 449 -16.40 -6.71 -22.43
CA PRO A 449 -17.47 -7.68 -22.29
C PRO A 449 -18.80 -7.06 -21.84
N ASN A 450 -18.76 -5.86 -21.26
CA ASN A 450 -19.93 -5.16 -20.76
C ASN A 450 -20.46 -4.09 -21.73
N ALA A 451 -19.75 -3.78 -22.83
CA ALA A 451 -20.17 -2.77 -23.81
C ALA A 451 -21.48 -3.13 -24.55
N GLN A 452 -21.87 -4.40 -24.57
CA GLN A 452 -23.09 -4.88 -25.24
C GLN A 452 -24.33 -5.00 -24.36
N LYS A 453 -24.25 -4.78 -23.02
CA LYS A 453 -25.45 -4.85 -22.17
C LYS A 453 -26.30 -3.58 -22.38
N PRO A 454 -27.45 -3.63 -23.07
CA PRO A 454 -28.33 -2.48 -23.15
C PRO A 454 -28.87 -2.24 -21.74
N LYS A 455 -28.89 -0.99 -21.29
CA LYS A 455 -29.55 -0.62 -20.03
C LYS A 455 -30.95 -1.23 -20.02
N LYS A 456 -31.26 -2.08 -19.04
CA LYS A 456 -32.65 -2.19 -18.56
C LYS A 456 -33.02 -0.80 -18.08
N SER A 457 -33.66 -0.03 -18.94
CA SER A 457 -34.12 1.30 -18.57
C SER A 457 -35.08 1.15 -17.40
N ILE A 458 -34.81 1.90 -16.33
CA ILE A 458 -35.66 2.04 -15.14
C ILE A 458 -37.10 2.45 -15.52
N ARG A 459 -37.35 2.86 -16.77
CA ARG A 459 -38.68 3.11 -17.33
C ARG A 459 -39.59 1.87 -17.47
N ARG A 460 -39.07 0.63 -17.37
CA ARG A 460 -39.94 -0.58 -17.42
C ARG A 460 -40.31 -1.20 -16.07
N ILE A 461 -39.75 -0.72 -14.95
CA ILE A 461 -40.11 -1.20 -13.60
C ILE A 461 -41.24 -0.37 -12.97
N LEU A 462 -41.51 0.84 -13.48
CA LEU A 462 -42.56 1.72 -12.95
C LEU A 462 -43.92 1.62 -13.63
N GLY A 463 -44.16 0.67 -14.54
CA GLY A 463 -45.52 0.40 -15.04
C GLY A 463 -46.26 1.59 -15.65
N LEU A 464 -45.59 2.69 -16.01
CA LEU A 464 -46.20 3.82 -16.71
C LEU A 464 -46.18 3.52 -18.20
N GLY A 465 -46.95 2.50 -18.57
CA GLY A 465 -47.45 2.35 -19.92
C GLY A 465 -48.41 3.51 -20.18
N GLY A 466 -48.08 4.33 -21.17
CA GLY A 466 -49.06 5.21 -21.75
C GLY A 466 -50.22 4.37 -22.30
N ALA A 467 -51.42 4.65 -21.81
CA ALA A 467 -52.66 4.42 -22.52
C ALA A 467 -53.54 5.63 -22.26
N LEU A 468 -53.79 6.38 -23.34
CA LEU A 468 -54.83 7.39 -23.49
C LEU A 468 -56.21 6.88 -23.06
N LEU A 469 -57.12 7.84 -22.82
CA LEU A 469 -58.58 7.89 -23.02
C LEU A 469 -59.22 8.50 -21.76
N LYS A 470 -59.91 9.64 -21.76
CA LYS A 470 -60.73 10.36 -22.76
C LYS A 470 -60.69 11.86 -22.50
#